data_AF-A0A6M4IQM5-F1
#
_entry.id   AF-A0A6M4IQM5-F1
#
_cell.length_a   1.000
_cell.length_b   1.000
_cell.length_c   1.000
_cell.angle_alpha   90.00
_cell.angle_beta   90.00
_cell.angle_gamma   90.00
#
_symmetry.space_group_name_H-M   'P 1'
#
loop_
_entity.id
_entity.type
_entity.pdbx_description
1 polymer ?
#
loop_
_entity_poly.entity_id
_entity_poly.type
_entity_poly.pdbx_seq_one_letter_code
_entity_poly.pdbx_strand_id
1 'polypeptide(L)'
;MLFGLIDRTTSATSLKGALDKSVERSRGIADRVSKATVGNGDGFALEAKAGTAQANLNSVNVEDEMTALADEQIRFLATTRLLEKTYASLRTAIKGGGNG
;
A
#
# COMPACT_ATOMS: atom_id res chain seq x y z
N MET A 1 -6.80 19.69 19.71
CA MET A 1 -6.19 20.59 18.70
C MET A 1 -5.20 19.89 17.73
N LEU A 2 -5.16 18.54 17.69
CA LEU A 2 -4.29 17.78 16.76
C LEU A 2 -4.77 17.82 15.29
N PHE A 3 -6.09 18.00 15.07
CA PHE A 3 -6.70 17.99 13.74
C PHE A 3 -6.31 19.16 12.84
N GLY A 4 -5.99 20.33 13.40
CA GLY A 4 -5.54 21.49 12.62
C GLY A 4 -4.04 21.47 12.28
N LEU A 5 -3.24 20.69 13.02
CA LEU A 5 -1.80 20.59 12.77
C LEU A 5 -1.52 19.69 11.55
N ILE A 6 -2.22 18.54 11.47
CA ILE A 6 -2.09 17.61 10.34
C ILE A 6 -2.52 18.29 9.03
N ASP A 7 -3.59 19.08 9.04
CA ASP A 7 -4.09 19.77 7.84
C ASP A 7 -3.14 20.90 7.36
N ARG A 8 -2.32 21.45 8.26
CA ARG A 8 -1.36 22.53 7.95
C ARG A 8 0.02 22.03 7.54
N THR A 9 0.47 20.89 8.08
CA THR A 9 1.80 20.33 7.80
C THR A 9 1.79 19.21 6.76
N THR A 10 0.64 18.55 6.55
CA THR A 10 0.52 17.45 5.60
C THR A 10 -0.21 17.92 4.36
N SER A 11 0.57 18.24 3.32
CA SER A 11 0.01 18.64 2.03
C SER A 11 -0.68 17.47 1.31
N ALA A 12 -1.72 17.74 0.52
CA ALA A 12 -2.38 16.74 -0.33
C ALA A 12 -1.38 16.00 -1.24
N THR A 13 -0.33 16.67 -1.68
CA THR A 13 0.79 16.09 -2.45
C THR A 13 1.54 15.02 -1.66
N SER A 14 1.81 15.26 -0.37
CA SER A 14 2.47 14.30 0.52
C SER A 14 1.60 13.05 0.75
N LEU A 15 0.29 13.23 0.93
CA LEU A 15 -0.68 12.15 1.09
C LEU A 15 -0.82 11.30 -0.17
N LYS A 16 -0.92 11.95 -1.33
CA LYS A 16 -0.92 11.27 -2.63
C LYS A 16 0.37 10.47 -2.82
N GLY A 17 1.53 11.06 -2.53
CA GLY A 17 2.81 10.37 -2.62
C GLY A 17 2.92 9.16 -1.68
N ALA A 18 2.33 9.24 -0.48
CA ALA A 18 2.24 8.10 0.43
C ALA A 18 1.30 7.00 -0.11
N LEU A 19 0.19 7.39 -0.76
CA LEU A 19 -0.74 6.46 -1.40
C LEU A 19 -0.07 5.71 -2.57
N ASP A 20 0.62 6.44 -3.45
CA ASP A 20 1.34 5.87 -4.58
C ASP A 20 2.39 4.84 -4.11
N LYS A 21 3.13 5.15 -3.03
CA LYS A 21 4.08 4.21 -2.40
C LYS A 21 3.41 2.97 -1.80
N SER A 22 2.24 3.13 -1.19
CA SER A 22 1.49 2.00 -0.62
C SER A 22 1.00 1.05 -1.73
N VAL A 23 0.57 1.60 -2.87
CA VAL A 23 0.20 0.79 -4.06
C VAL A 23 1.40 0.01 -4.59
N GLU A 24 2.55 0.65 -4.73
CA GLU A 24 3.78 -0.01 -5.19
C GLU A 24 4.20 -1.14 -4.24
N ARG A 25 4.14 -0.90 -2.92
CA ARG A 25 4.46 -1.91 -1.91
C ARG A 25 3.49 -3.09 -1.94
N SER A 26 2.19 -2.83 -2.09
CA SER A 26 1.17 -3.88 -2.21
C SER A 26 1.44 -4.80 -3.41
N ARG A 27 1.78 -4.23 -4.57
CA ARG A 27 2.19 -5.00 -5.76
C ARG A 27 3.43 -5.85 -5.50
N GLY A 28 4.42 -5.30 -4.81
CA GLY A 28 5.64 -6.03 -4.45
C GLY A 28 5.38 -7.20 -3.50
N ILE A 29 4.49 -7.04 -2.51
CA ILE A 29 4.09 -8.13 -1.61
C ILE A 29 3.36 -9.23 -2.40
N ALA A 30 2.41 -8.84 -3.27
CA ALA A 30 1.68 -9.80 -4.10
C ALA A 30 2.61 -10.63 -5.00
N ASP A 31 3.60 -10.00 -5.65
CA ASP A 31 4.59 -10.70 -6.48
C ASP A 31 5.43 -11.71 -5.65
N ARG A 32 5.83 -11.35 -4.43
CA ARG A 32 6.55 -12.26 -3.54
C ARG A 32 5.69 -13.43 -3.08
N VAL A 33 4.44 -13.19 -2.71
CA VAL A 33 3.48 -14.25 -2.35
C VAL A 33 3.26 -15.19 -3.52
N SER A 34 3.02 -14.68 -4.73
CA SER A 34 2.84 -15.51 -5.93
C SER A 34 4.07 -16.37 -6.24
N LYS A 35 5.28 -15.81 -6.11
CA LYS A 35 6.52 -16.59 -6.30
C LYS A 35 6.72 -17.65 -5.22
N ALA A 36 6.38 -17.33 -3.97
CA ALA A 36 6.46 -18.28 -2.87
C ALA A 36 5.47 -19.45 -3.05
N THR A 37 4.26 -19.19 -3.57
CA THR A 37 3.28 -20.26 -3.84
C THR A 37 3.71 -21.23 -4.94
N VAL A 38 4.58 -20.82 -5.87
CA VAL A 38 5.11 -21.70 -6.94
C VAL A 38 6.29 -22.55 -6.47
N GLY A 39 7.05 -22.07 -5.47
CA GLY A 39 8.23 -22.77 -4.93
C GLY A 39 7.93 -23.74 -3.79
N ASN A 40 6.81 -23.58 -3.07
CA ASN A 40 6.35 -24.50 -2.03
C ASN A 40 5.53 -25.61 -2.68
N GLY A 41 6.10 -26.82 -2.79
CA GLY A 41 5.65 -27.94 -3.63
C GLY A 41 4.27 -28.57 -3.39
N ASP A 42 3.28 -27.82 -2.92
CA ASP A 42 1.88 -28.24 -2.73
C ASP A 42 0.86 -27.38 -3.50
N GLY A 43 1.31 -26.41 -4.31
CA GLY A 43 0.44 -25.51 -5.07
C GLY A 43 0.82 -25.41 -6.55
N PHE A 44 -0.07 -25.89 -7.43
CA PHE A 44 -0.10 -25.61 -8.89
C PHE A 44 1.27 -25.49 -9.59
N ALA A 45 2.23 -26.34 -9.23
CA ALA A 45 3.50 -26.41 -9.92
C ALA A 45 3.25 -26.97 -11.32
N LEU A 46 3.09 -26.08 -12.31
CA LEU A 46 3.34 -26.42 -13.70
C LEU A 46 4.77 -26.96 -13.75
N GLU A 47 4.90 -28.28 -13.99
CA GLU A 47 6.16 -28.99 -14.18
C GLU A 47 7.11 -28.12 -15.01
N ALA A 48 8.02 -27.44 -14.31
CA ALA A 48 9.00 -26.60 -14.95
C ALA A 48 9.93 -27.54 -15.68
N LYS A 49 9.72 -27.65 -17.01
CA LYS A 49 10.59 -28.36 -17.93
C LYS A 49 12.04 -28.06 -17.54
N ALA A 50 12.73 -29.11 -17.11
CA ALA A 50 14.06 -29.07 -16.52
C ALA A 50 14.98 -28.09 -17.26
N GLY A 51 15.53 -27.10 -16.54
CA GLY A 51 16.64 -26.36 -17.11
C GLY A 51 17.12 -25.10 -16.41
N THR A 52 16.29 -24.29 -15.75
CA THR A 52 16.78 -22.96 -15.36
C THR A 52 16.28 -22.47 -14.00
N ALA A 53 17.25 -22.36 -13.11
CA ALA A 53 17.31 -21.52 -11.92
C ALA A 53 16.32 -21.84 -10.79
N GLN A 54 16.75 -22.71 -9.87
CA GLN A 54 16.50 -22.44 -8.46
C GLN A 54 17.18 -21.10 -8.12
N ALA A 55 16.46 -19.99 -8.36
CA ALA A 55 16.78 -18.75 -7.69
C ALA A 55 16.73 -19.05 -6.18
N ASN A 56 17.73 -18.57 -5.44
CA ASN A 56 17.72 -18.53 -3.97
C ASN A 56 16.41 -17.88 -3.49
N LEU A 57 15.36 -18.68 -3.40
CA LEU A 57 14.17 -18.38 -2.64
C LEU A 57 14.62 -18.53 -1.20
N ASN A 58 15.23 -17.46 -0.65
CA ASN A 58 15.17 -17.23 0.79
C ASN A 58 13.74 -17.57 1.18
N SER A 59 13.54 -18.59 2.00
CA SER A 59 12.24 -19.17 2.31
C SER A 59 11.29 -18.04 2.73
N VAL A 60 10.53 -17.51 1.78
CA VAL A 60 9.64 -16.38 2.01
C VAL A 60 8.51 -16.97 2.84
N ASN A 61 8.40 -16.52 4.09
CA ASN A 61 7.29 -16.91 4.93
C ASN A 61 6.02 -16.23 4.42
N VAL A 62 5.16 -17.02 3.78
CA VAL A 62 3.90 -16.54 3.19
C VAL A 62 3.00 -15.92 4.25
N GLU A 63 3.02 -16.44 5.49
CA GLU A 63 2.21 -15.91 6.60
C GLU A 63 2.65 -14.48 6.99
N ASP A 64 3.95 -14.24 7.03
CA ASP A 64 4.51 -12.91 7.30
C ASP A 64 4.18 -11.92 6.18
N GLU A 65 4.28 -12.35 4.92
CA GLU A 65 3.92 -11.51 3.76
C GLU A 65 2.42 -11.20 3.71
N MET A 66 1.55 -12.15 4.07
CA MET A 66 0.10 -11.93 4.14
C MET A 66 -0.26 -10.97 5.27
N THR A 67 0.46 -11.02 6.39
CA THR A 67 0.31 -10.07 7.50
C THR A 67 0.80 -8.67 7.10
N ALA A 68 1.93 -8.57 6.41
CA ALA A 68 2.43 -7.33 5.85
C ALA A 68 1.46 -6.72 4.83
N LEU A 69 0.80 -7.57 4.02
CA LEU A 69 -0.24 -7.13 3.09
C LEU A 69 -1.45 -6.54 3.82
N ALA A 70 -1.89 -7.17 4.92
CA ALA A 70 -3.00 -6.67 5.71
C ALA A 70 -2.68 -5.31 6.38
N ASP A 71 -1.47 -5.14 6.93
CA ASP A 71 -1.03 -3.84 7.47
C ASP A 71 -1.03 -2.75 6.39
N GLU A 72 -0.54 -3.07 5.19
CA GLU A 72 -0.56 -2.13 4.08
C GLU A 72 -1.98 -1.76 3.62
N GLN A 73 -2.94 -2.71 3.65
CA GLN A 73 -4.34 -2.38 3.37
C GLN A 73 -4.92 -1.38 4.38
N ILE A 74 -4.64 -1.56 5.67
CA ILE A 74 -5.08 -0.62 6.72
C ILE A 74 -4.44 0.76 6.49
N ARG A 75 -3.14 0.80 6.18
CA ARG A 75 -2.40 2.03 5.90
C ARG A 75 -2.93 2.75 4.65
N PHE A 76 -3.27 2.01 3.60
CA PHE A 76 -3.88 2.55 2.38
C PHE A 76 -5.25 3.19 2.66
N LEU A 77 -6.12 2.48 3.38
CA LEU A 77 -7.45 2.98 3.73
C LEU A 77 -7.37 4.24 4.60
N ALA A 78 -6.50 4.24 5.61
CA ALA A 78 -6.28 5.39 6.48
C ALA A 78 -5.79 6.61 5.69
N THR A 79 -4.83 6.42 4.78
CA THR A 79 -4.28 7.49 3.93
C THR A 79 -5.32 8.05 2.98
N THR A 80 -6.16 7.18 2.39
CA THR A 80 -7.26 7.58 1.52
C THR A 80 -8.28 8.44 2.27
N ARG A 81 -8.72 8.00 3.45
CA ARG A 81 -9.67 8.76 4.29
C ARG A 81 -9.12 10.11 4.73
N LEU A 82 -7.82 10.17 5.04
CA LEU A 82 -7.17 11.42 5.41
C LEU A 82 -7.12 12.38 4.21
N LEU A 83 -6.80 11.89 3.01
CA LEU A 83 -6.80 12.68 1.78
C LEU A 83 -8.21 13.22 1.44
N GLU A 84 -9.25 12.38 1.52
CA GLU A 84 -10.65 12.80 1.36
C GLU A 84 -11.00 13.97 2.29
N LYS A 85 -10.60 13.85 3.57
CA LYS A 85 -10.88 14.87 4.59
C LYS A 85 -10.12 16.17 4.33
N THR A 86 -8.85 16.10 3.93
CA THR A 86 -8.05 17.30 3.58
C THR A 86 -8.65 18.02 2.37
N TYR A 87 -9.08 17.31 1.32
CA TYR A 87 -9.78 17.95 0.20
C TYR A 87 -11.12 18.58 0.61
N ALA A 88 -11.88 17.93 1.49
CA ALA A 88 -13.12 18.50 2.03
C ALA A 88 -12.87 19.79 2.84
N SER A 89 -11.79 19.80 3.65
CA SER A 89 -11.35 20.98 4.41
C SER A 89 -10.97 22.14 3.48
N LEU A 90 -10.12 21.89 2.48
CA LEU A 90 -9.73 22.88 1.48
C LEU A 90 -10.94 23.45 0.73
N ARG A 91 -11.86 22.59 0.29
CA ARG A 91 -13.10 23.02 -0.39
C ARG A 91 -13.96 23.92 0.50
N THR A 92 -14.05 23.61 1.79
CA THR A 92 -14.80 24.40 2.76
C THR A 92 -14.14 25.75 3.01
N ALA A 93 -12.81 25.79 3.15
CA ALA A 93 -12.05 27.03 3.31
C ALA A 93 -12.21 27.96 2.10
N ILE A 94 -12.17 27.42 0.87
CA ILE A 94 -12.39 28.19 -0.36
C ILE A 94 -13.81 28.76 -0.42
N LYS A 95 -14.84 27.96 -0.07
CA LYS A 95 -16.22 28.44 -0.08
C LYS A 95 -16.53 29.42 1.06
N GLY A 96 -15.91 29.25 2.23
CA GLY A 96 -16.10 30.11 3.39
C GLY A 96 -15.32 31.42 3.30
N GLY A 97 -14.18 31.45 2.60
CA GLY A 97 -13.35 32.65 2.42
C GLY A 97 -13.85 33.63 1.34
N GLY A 98 -14.92 33.31 0.62
CA GLY A 98 -15.52 34.18 -0.41
C GLY A 98 -16.57 35.18 0.10
N ASN A 99 -16.89 35.15 1.40
CA ASN A 99 -17.70 36.17 2.08
C ASN A 99 -16.81 36.92 3.07
N GLY A 100 -16.12 37.95 2.60
CA GLY A 100 -15.31 38.86 3.39
C GLY A 100 -15.17 40.18 2.67
#